data_AF-A0A8C6INH8-F1
#
_entry.id   AF-A0A8C6INH8-F1
#
_cell.length_a   1.000
_cell.length_b   1.000
_cell.length_c   1.000
_cell.angle_alpha   90.00
_cell.angle_beta   90.00
_cell.angle_gamma   90.00
#
_symmetry.space_group_name_H-M   'P 1'
#
loop_
_entity.id
_entity.type
_entity.pdbx_description
1 polymer ?
#
loop_
_entity_poly.entity_id
_entity_poly.type
_entity_poly.pdbx_seq_one_letter_code
_entity_poly.pdbx_strand_id
1 'polypeptide(L)'
;MPSKGLLQSTQYKFLELVLLLGKERFAGVDIRVRVKGGGHVAQIYAMRQSISKVLVVYYQKYVDEASKKEIKDILIQYDPTLLVADPCCCESKKFGSPGARAQYQKSY
;
A
#
# COMPACT_ATOMS: atom_id res chain seq x y z
N MET A 1 19.00 -22.08 0.44
CA MET A 1 17.71 -22.17 1.16
C MET A 1 17.37 -20.76 1.65
N PRO A 2 16.46 -20.00 1.03
CA PRO A 2 16.21 -18.63 1.45
C PRO A 2 15.54 -18.62 2.83
N SER A 3 16.21 -17.92 3.74
CA SER A 3 15.89 -17.67 5.14
C SER A 3 14.48 -17.11 5.32
N LYS A 4 13.65 -17.81 6.11
CA LYS A 4 12.25 -17.48 6.43
C LYS A 4 12.02 -16.10 7.09
N GLY A 5 13.07 -15.36 7.45
CA GLY A 5 12.98 -14.08 8.16
C GLY A 5 12.45 -12.90 7.31
N LEU A 6 12.75 -12.84 6.00
CA LEU A 6 12.32 -11.71 5.16
C LEU A 6 10.83 -11.75 4.78
N LEU A 7 10.24 -12.95 4.70
CA LEU A 7 8.81 -13.10 4.40
C LEU A 7 7.93 -12.72 5.59
N GLN A 8 8.42 -12.91 6.82
CA GLN A 8 7.66 -12.61 8.04
C GLN A 8 7.36 -11.11 8.14
N SER A 9 8.36 -10.25 7.90
CA SER A 9 8.21 -8.79 8.00
C SER A 9 7.17 -8.22 7.03
N THR A 10 6.99 -8.83 5.86
CA THR A 10 6.03 -8.34 4.85
C THR A 10 4.61 -8.83 5.12
N GLN A 11 4.43 -9.93 5.86
CA GLN A 11 3.11 -10.40 6.29
C GLN A 11 2.52 -9.56 7.42
N TYR A 12 3.34 -9.13 8.40
CA TYR A 12 2.89 -8.23 9.47
C TYR A 12 2.34 -6.91 8.92
N LYS A 13 3.04 -6.36 7.93
CA LYS A 13 2.64 -5.20 7.16
C LYS A 13 1.22 -5.27 6.61
N PHE A 14 0.74 -6.45 6.22
CA PHE A 14 -0.63 -6.63 5.74
C PHE A 14 -1.65 -6.70 6.89
N LEU A 15 -1.29 -7.41 7.98
CA LEU A 15 -2.15 -7.62 9.15
C LEU A 15 -2.37 -6.34 9.98
N GLU A 16 -1.45 -5.38 9.90
CA GLU A 16 -1.54 -4.07 10.56
C GLU A 16 -2.89 -3.39 10.32
N LEU A 17 -3.45 -3.47 9.11
CA LEU A 17 -4.72 -2.82 8.79
C LEU A 17 -5.90 -3.39 9.59
N VAL A 18 -5.92 -4.71 9.78
CA VAL A 18 -6.95 -5.41 10.56
C VAL A 18 -6.78 -5.11 12.04
N LEU A 19 -5.54 -4.98 12.50
CA LEU A 19 -5.23 -4.60 13.88
C LEU A 19 -5.67 -3.16 14.18
N LEU A 20 -5.47 -2.24 13.23
CA LEU A 20 -5.77 -0.81 13.40
C LEU A 20 -7.27 -0.51 13.52
N LEU A 21 -8.07 -1.16 12.67
CA LEU A 21 -9.52 -0.91 12.57
C LEU A 21 -10.37 -1.82 13.46
N GLY A 22 -9.79 -2.91 13.96
CA GLY A 22 -10.48 -3.92 14.76
C GLY A 22 -11.36 -4.84 13.90
N LYS A 23 -11.56 -6.07 14.39
CA LYS A 23 -12.29 -7.12 13.65
C LYS A 23 -13.77 -6.80 13.43
N GLU A 24 -14.35 -5.99 14.30
CA GLU A 24 -15.78 -5.64 14.26
C GLU A 24 -16.16 -4.92 12.96
N ARG A 25 -15.28 -4.03 12.47
CA ARG A 25 -15.51 -3.25 11.24
C ARG A 25 -15.39 -4.09 9.96
N PHE A 26 -14.85 -5.31 10.06
CA PHE A 26 -14.71 -6.25 8.94
C PHE A 26 -15.75 -7.38 8.97
N ALA A 27 -16.49 -7.56 10.07
CA ALA A 27 -17.35 -8.74 10.27
C ALA A 27 -18.50 -8.87 9.25
N GLY A 28 -18.88 -7.79 8.57
CA GLY A 28 -19.96 -7.77 7.57
C GLY A 28 -19.51 -7.61 6.12
N VAL A 29 -18.20 -7.65 5.83
CA VAL A 29 -17.68 -7.33 4.48
C VAL A 29 -16.76 -8.43 3.96
N ASP A 30 -17.17 -9.08 2.86
CA ASP A 30 -16.34 -10.02 2.10
C ASP A 30 -15.51 -9.30 1.03
N ILE A 31 -14.18 -9.39 1.13
CA ILE A 31 -13.26 -8.66 0.25
C ILE A 31 -12.45 -9.65 -0.59
N ARG A 32 -12.55 -9.56 -1.92
CA ARG A 32 -11.72 -10.34 -2.86
C ARG A 32 -10.76 -9.42 -3.60
N VAL A 33 -9.46 -9.66 -3.43
CA VAL A 33 -8.40 -8.86 -4.06
C VAL A 33 -7.64 -9.70 -5.08
N ARG A 34 -7.49 -9.18 -6.30
CA ARG A 34 -6.63 -9.76 -7.35
C ARG A 34 -5.57 -8.74 -7.71
N VAL A 35 -4.29 -9.12 -7.59
CA VAL A 35 -3.15 -8.24 -7.89
C VAL A 35 -2.34 -8.83 -9.04
N LYS A 36 -1.87 -7.97 -9.95
CA LYS A 36 -1.02 -8.33 -11.09
C LYS A 36 0.10 -7.30 -11.27
N GLY A 37 1.28 -7.75 -11.70
CA GLY A 37 2.45 -6.90 -11.91
C GLY A 37 3.20 -6.52 -10.63
N GLY A 38 4.30 -5.77 -10.79
CA GLY A 38 5.15 -5.33 -9.67
C GLY A 38 5.95 -6.45 -8.99
N GLY A 39 6.73 -6.09 -7.97
CA GLY A 39 7.44 -7.04 -7.09
C GLY A 39 6.61 -7.38 -5.84
N HIS A 40 7.01 -8.41 -5.08
CA HIS A 40 6.28 -8.90 -3.89
C HIS A 40 5.97 -7.78 -2.88
N VAL A 41 6.92 -6.89 -2.64
CA VAL A 41 6.76 -5.79 -1.70
C VAL A 41 5.71 -4.79 -2.23
N ALA A 42 5.83 -4.35 -3.47
CA ALA A 42 4.90 -3.42 -4.11
C ALA A 42 3.45 -3.97 -4.14
N GLN A 43 3.30 -5.27 -4.38
CA GLN A 43 1.98 -5.92 -4.35
C GLN A 43 1.33 -5.84 -2.96
N ILE A 44 2.09 -6.02 -1.89
CA ILE A 44 1.58 -5.93 -0.51
C ILE A 44 1.16 -4.49 -0.16
N TYR A 45 1.92 -3.48 -0.60
CA TYR A 45 1.52 -2.08 -0.45
C TYR A 45 0.24 -1.76 -1.26
N ALA A 46 0.13 -2.29 -2.48
CA ALA A 46 -1.09 -2.14 -3.29
C ALA A 46 -2.31 -2.82 -2.63
N MET A 47 -2.14 -4.01 -2.06
CA MET A 47 -3.21 -4.70 -1.32
C MET A 47 -3.68 -3.85 -0.13
N ARG A 48 -2.74 -3.31 0.67
CA ARG A 48 -3.07 -2.42 1.80
C ARG A 48 -3.89 -1.21 1.37
N GLN A 49 -3.43 -0.49 0.36
CA GLN A 49 -4.16 0.66 -0.18
C GLN A 49 -5.55 0.28 -0.69
N SER A 50 -5.67 -0.86 -1.37
CA SER A 50 -6.95 -1.30 -1.93
C SER A 50 -7.98 -1.59 -0.83
N ILE A 51 -7.58 -2.28 0.25
CA ILE A 51 -8.49 -2.64 1.34
C ILE A 51 -8.93 -1.38 2.10
N SER A 52 -8.00 -0.47 2.43
CA SER A 52 -8.30 0.79 3.09
C SER A 52 -9.30 1.65 2.30
N LYS A 53 -9.07 1.79 0.98
CA LYS A 53 -9.96 2.55 0.09
C LYS A 53 -11.34 1.91 -0.01
N VAL A 54 -11.41 0.59 -0.17
CA VAL A 54 -12.68 -0.14 -0.27
C VAL A 54 -13.52 0.03 1.00
N LEU A 55 -12.91 -0.04 2.19
CA LEU A 55 -13.62 0.19 3.45
C LEU A 55 -14.21 1.60 3.53
N VAL A 56 -13.40 2.64 3.27
CA VAL A 56 -13.89 4.03 3.30
C VAL A 56 -15.05 4.23 2.33
N VAL A 57 -14.98 3.63 1.14
CA VAL A 57 -16.05 3.69 0.14
C VAL A 57 -17.28 2.90 0.56
N TYR A 58 -17.11 1.74 1.19
CA TYR A 58 -18.21 0.92 1.68
C TYR A 58 -19.02 1.66 2.75
N TYR A 59 -18.35 2.22 3.76
CA TYR A 59 -19.01 3.00 4.81
C TYR A 59 -19.67 4.27 4.26
N GLN A 60 -19.07 4.89 3.24
CA GLN A 60 -19.68 6.03 2.54
C GLN A 60 -21.01 5.67 1.85
N LYS A 61 -21.17 4.45 1.35
CA LYS A 61 -22.34 4.05 0.55
C LYS A 61 -23.42 3.32 1.35
N TYR A 62 -23.05 2.51 2.33
CA TYR A 62 -23.96 1.54 2.97
C TYR A 62 -24.17 1.75 4.48
N VAL A 63 -23.39 2.63 5.12
CA VAL A 63 -23.48 2.87 6.57
C VAL A 63 -23.80 4.34 6.81
N ASP A 64 -22.80 5.18 7.12
CA ASP A 64 -23.01 6.58 7.50
C ASP A 64 -21.77 7.42 7.21
N GLU A 65 -21.96 8.73 6.99
CA GLU A 65 -20.85 9.67 6.76
C GLU A 65 -20.01 9.93 8.01
N ALA A 66 -20.61 9.88 9.21
CA ALA A 66 -19.91 10.05 10.48
C ALA A 66 -18.88 8.93 10.69
N SER A 67 -19.32 7.68 10.61
CA SER A 67 -18.47 6.48 10.72
C SER A 67 -17.36 6.45 9.68
N LYS A 68 -17.66 6.89 8.45
CA LYS A 68 -16.64 7.05 7.39
C LYS A 68 -15.55 8.04 7.81
N LYS A 69 -15.94 9.21 8.35
CA LYS A 69 -14.98 10.25 8.75
C LYS A 69 -14.05 9.74 9.84
N GLU A 70 -14.59 9.07 10.86
CA GLU A 70 -13.80 8.47 11.94
C GLU A 70 -12.77 7.45 11.40
N ILE A 71 -13.21 6.53 10.53
CA ILE A 71 -12.31 5.55 9.90
C ILE A 71 -11.23 6.23 9.08
N LYS A 72 -11.60 7.26 8.30
CA LYS A 72 -10.68 8.00 7.46
C LYS A 72 -9.64 8.75 8.30
N ASP A 73 -10.06 9.39 9.38
CA ASP A 73 -9.19 10.15 10.27
C ASP A 73 -8.19 9.22 10.98
N ILE A 74 -8.64 8.05 11.46
CA ILE A 74 -7.75 7.01 12.04
C ILE A 74 -6.72 6.53 11.01
N LEU A 75 -7.14 6.27 9.76
CA LEU A 75 -6.24 5.82 8.70
C LEU A 75 -5.20 6.89 8.34
N ILE A 76 -5.61 8.16 8.22
CA ILE A 76 -4.71 9.28 7.90
C ILE A 76 -3.72 9.53 9.05
N GLN A 77 -4.20 9.46 10.30
CA GLN A 77 -3.37 9.68 11.48
C GLN A 77 -2.28 8.61 11.60
N TYR A 78 -2.58 7.37 11.21
CA TYR A 78 -1.59 6.30 11.19
C TYR A 78 -0.62 6.45 10.01
N ASP A 79 -1.14 6.42 8.78
CA ASP A 79 -0.32 6.52 7.57
C ASP A 79 -1.15 7.04 6.38
N PRO A 80 -0.80 8.21 5.80
CA PRO A 80 -1.54 8.78 4.67
C PRO A 80 -1.42 7.97 3.38
N THR A 81 -0.37 7.16 3.22
CA THR A 81 -0.16 6.28 2.05
C THR A 81 -1.19 5.15 1.98
N LEU A 82 -1.94 4.87 3.05
CA LEU A 82 -3.05 3.90 3.01
C LEU A 82 -4.21 4.39 2.13
N LEU A 83 -4.39 5.71 1.99
CA LEU A 83 -5.46 6.31 1.19
C LEU A 83 -4.94 6.98 -0.08
N VAL A 84 -3.77 7.60 -0.04
CA VAL A 84 -3.18 8.28 -1.19
C VAL A 84 -2.12 7.38 -1.81
N ALA A 85 -2.17 7.21 -3.14
CA ALA A 85 -1.16 6.41 -3.83
C ALA A 85 0.13 7.20 -3.99
N ASP A 86 1.27 6.52 -3.85
CA ASP A 86 2.58 7.12 -4.08
C ASP A 86 2.77 7.42 -5.58
N PRO A 87 3.06 8.68 -5.97
CA PRO A 87 3.22 9.04 -7.39
C PRO A 87 4.57 8.61 -7.99
N CYS A 88 5.50 8.13 -7.17
CA CYS A 88 6.87 7.84 -7.58
C CYS A 88 6.93 6.74 -8.65
N CYS A 89 7.61 7.03 -9.76
CA CYS A 89 7.84 6.10 -10.86
C CYS A 89 9.31 6.11 -11.26
N CYS A 90 9.79 5.01 -11.86
CA CYS A 90 11.16 4.94 -12.36
C CYS A 90 11.35 5.95 -13.50
N GLU A 91 12.31 6.86 -13.35
CA GLU A 91 12.69 7.78 -14.41
C GLU A 91 13.27 7.03 -15.61
N SER A 92 13.05 7.54 -16.82
CA SER A 92 13.60 6.94 -18.03
C SER A 92 15.12 7.03 -18.07
N LYS A 93 15.74 6.02 -18.68
CA LYS A 93 17.20 6.00 -18.88
C LYS A 93 17.61 7.01 -19.96
N LYS A 94 18.65 7.81 -19.68
CA LYS A 94 19.28 8.70 -20.66
C LYS A 94 20.42 7.97 -21.39
N PHE A 95 20.72 8.38 -22.62
CA PHE A 95 21.79 7.78 -23.41
C PHE A 95 23.18 8.14 -22.83
N GLY A 96 24.18 7.31 -23.14
CA GLY A 96 25.56 7.60 -22.73
C GLY A 96 25.84 7.39 -21.25
N SER A 97 24.95 6.73 -20.52
CA SER A 97 25.14 6.42 -19.11
C SER A 97 24.43 5.12 -18.68
N PRO A 98 24.78 4.54 -17.51
CA PRO A 98 24.19 3.26 -17.09
C PRO A 98 22.77 3.39 -16.54
N GLY A 99 22.38 4.54 -15.99
CA GLY A 99 21.09 4.77 -15.33
C GLY A 99 20.42 6.11 -15.69
N ALA A 100 19.26 6.40 -15.10
CA ALA A 100 18.49 7.61 -15.40
C ALA A 100 19.27 8.92 -15.15
N ARG A 101 20.03 8.99 -14.05
CA ARG A 101 20.83 10.16 -13.64
C ARG A 101 22.33 9.90 -13.51
N ALA A 102 22.73 8.63 -13.47
CA ALA A 102 24.15 8.27 -13.41
C ALA A 102 24.87 8.80 -14.65
N GLN A 103 26.16 9.15 -14.50
CA GLN A 103 27.06 9.51 -15.60
C GLN A 103 28.34 8.69 -15.46
N TYR A 104 29.00 8.39 -16.58
CA TYR A 104 30.32 7.77 -16.54
C TYR A 104 31.36 8.77 -16.05
N GLN A 105 32.35 8.28 -15.29
CA GLN A 105 33.47 9.09 -14.84
C GLN A 105 34.31 9.55 -16.04
N LYS A 106 34.70 10.82 -16.02
CA LYS A 106 35.64 11.40 -17.01
C LYS A 106 37.08 11.25 -16.50
N SER A 107 38.03 11.09 -17.40
CA SER A 107 39.42 10.69 -17.12
C SER A 107 40.44 11.85 -17.14
N TYR A 108 40.03 13.07 -16.78
CA TYR A 108 40.96 14.20 -16.72
C TYR A 108 41.84 14.14 -15.47
#